data_AF-A0A1Y2NRK2-F1
#
_entry.id   AF-A0A1Y2NRK2-F1
#
_cell.length_a   1.000
_cell.length_b   1.000
_cell.length_c   1.000
_cell.angle_alpha   90.00
_cell.angle_beta   90.00
_cell.angle_gamma   90.00
#
_symmetry.space_group_name_H-M   'P 1'
#
loop_
_entity.id
_entity.type
_entity.pdbx_description
1 polymer ?
#
loop_
_entity_poly.entity_id
_entity_poly.type
_entity_poly.pdbx_seq_one_letter_code
_entity_poly.pdbx_strand_id
1 'polypeptide(L)'
;MKNGAVNAVNDDDRADDVRHVLVLPDRDAAEEAAEELGARFGTHEEPQLVRDALAGEDDAEDAQWLLVIEDPDGRLSAAELDAFAAEWDGWREEP
;
A
#
# COMPACT_ATOMS: atom_id res chain seq x y z
N MET A 1 -15.13 -25.36 -17.59
CA MET A 1 -13.77 -25.09 -18.12
C MET A 1 -14.00 -24.21 -19.35
N LYS A 2 -13.67 -22.92 -19.43
CA LYS A 2 -12.79 -22.05 -18.66
C LYS A 2 -13.45 -20.66 -18.74
N ASN A 3 -13.91 -20.11 -17.62
CA ASN A 3 -14.42 -18.75 -17.57
C ASN A 3 -13.23 -17.92 -17.11
N GLY A 4 -12.31 -17.70 -18.06
CA GLY A 4 -11.08 -16.96 -17.84
C GLY A 4 -11.36 -15.47 -17.84
N ALA A 5 -10.78 -14.80 -16.84
CA ALA A 5 -10.41 -13.39 -16.81
C ALA A 5 -11.50 -12.39 -17.20
N VAL A 6 -12.25 -11.94 -16.19
CA VAL A 6 -12.76 -10.57 -16.19
C VAL A 6 -11.54 -9.64 -16.16
N ASN A 7 -11.06 -9.26 -17.34
CA ASN A 7 -10.13 -8.16 -17.50
C ASN A 7 -10.95 -6.87 -17.36
N ALA A 8 -11.11 -6.41 -16.12
CA ALA A 8 -11.50 -5.04 -15.88
C ALA A 8 -10.37 -4.18 -16.46
N VAL A 9 -10.71 -3.50 -17.55
CA VAL A 9 -9.90 -2.47 -18.16
C VAL A 9 -9.74 -1.34 -17.14
N ASN A 10 -8.61 -1.31 -16.44
CA ASN A 10 -8.22 -0.10 -15.73
C ASN A 10 -7.75 0.89 -16.79
N ASP A 11 -8.63 1.86 -17.05
CA ASP A 11 -8.41 3.10 -17.76
C ASP A 11 -7.40 3.93 -16.95
N ASP A 12 -6.11 3.65 -17.10
CA ASP A 12 -5.02 4.52 -16.64
C ASP A 12 -3.96 4.57 -17.75
N ASP A 13 -4.39 5.05 -18.93
CA ASP A 13 -3.49 5.37 -20.04
C ASP A 13 -2.98 6.79 -19.85
N ARG A 14 -2.12 6.99 -18.85
CA ARG A 14 -1.07 8.03 -18.84
C ARG A 14 0.08 7.50 -17.99
N ALA A 15 1.30 7.75 -18.45
CA ALA A 15 2.52 7.40 -17.73
C ALA A 15 2.68 8.32 -16.50
N ASP A 16 1.79 8.17 -15.52
CA ASP A 16 1.82 8.84 -14.24
C ASP A 16 2.51 7.89 -13.25
N ASP A 17 3.46 8.45 -12.50
CA ASP A 17 4.15 7.81 -11.40
C ASP A 17 3.13 7.15 -10.45
N VAL A 18 3.01 5.81 -10.51
CA VAL A 18 1.98 5.09 -9.76
C VAL A 18 2.46 4.96 -8.32
N ARG A 19 1.97 5.86 -7.46
CA ARG A 19 2.23 5.82 -6.04
C ARG A 19 1.11 5.07 -5.32
N HIS A 20 1.45 3.97 -4.67
CA HIS A 20 0.54 3.23 -3.81
C HIS A 20 0.73 3.61 -2.36
N VAL A 21 -0.36 3.80 -1.61
CA VAL A 21 -0.31 4.09 -0.18
C VAL A 21 -1.05 2.98 0.56
N LEU A 22 -0.41 2.32 1.52
CA LEU A 22 -1.03 1.35 2.42
C LEU A 22 -1.20 1.99 3.79
N VAL A 23 -2.39 1.95 4.35
CA VAL A 23 -2.70 2.45 5.69
C VAL A 23 -2.73 1.27 6.64
N LEU A 24 -1.94 1.38 7.72
CA LEU A 24 -1.76 0.33 8.71
C LEU A 24 -2.09 0.84 10.12
N PRO A 25 -2.67 -0.01 10.98
CA PRO A 25 -3.14 0.38 12.30
C PRO A 25 -1.98 0.61 13.29
N ASP A 26 -0.86 -0.11 13.12
CA ASP A 26 0.26 -0.14 14.06
C ASP A 26 1.60 0.09 13.37
N ARG A 27 2.57 0.63 14.14
CA ARG A 27 3.93 0.84 13.67
C ARG A 27 4.64 -0.47 13.32
N ASP A 28 4.57 -1.44 14.22
CA ASP A 28 5.19 -2.76 14.03
C ASP A 28 4.67 -3.43 12.76
N ALA A 29 3.35 -3.38 12.53
CA ALA A 29 2.75 -3.88 11.30
C ALA A 29 3.30 -3.16 10.06
N ALA A 30 3.55 -1.85 10.16
CA ALA A 30 4.06 -1.06 9.05
C ALA A 30 5.55 -1.24 8.77
N GLU A 31 6.37 -1.44 9.79
CA GLU A 31 7.78 -1.80 9.61
C GLU A 31 7.91 -3.21 9.01
N GLU A 32 7.20 -4.20 9.56
CA GLU A 32 7.22 -5.58 9.05
C GLU A 32 6.63 -5.67 7.63
N ALA A 33 5.55 -4.95 7.35
CA ALA A 33 4.96 -4.88 6.01
C ALA A 33 5.94 -4.26 5.01
N ALA A 34 6.71 -3.23 5.39
CA ALA A 34 7.71 -2.62 4.51
C ALA A 34 8.83 -3.59 4.15
N GLU A 35 9.34 -4.35 5.14
CA GLU A 35 10.38 -5.37 4.93
C GLU A 35 9.87 -6.51 4.04
N GLU A 36 8.68 -7.05 4.35
CA GLU A 36 8.07 -8.11 3.56
C GLU A 36 7.71 -7.65 2.15
N LEU A 37 7.25 -6.40 1.99
CA LEU A 37 6.95 -5.84 0.68
C LEU A 37 8.21 -5.72 -0.17
N GLY A 38 9.30 -5.17 0.39
CA GLY A 38 10.60 -5.12 -0.28
C GLY A 38 11.12 -6.51 -0.65
N ALA A 39 10.94 -7.51 0.22
CA ALA A 39 11.39 -8.88 -0.02
C ALA A 39 10.53 -9.63 -1.05
N ARG A 40 9.19 -9.50 -1.01
CA ARG A 40 8.25 -10.17 -1.93
C ARG A 40 8.25 -9.53 -3.31
N PHE A 41 8.17 -8.20 -3.36
CA PHE A 41 7.94 -7.47 -4.60
C PHE A 41 9.24 -6.90 -5.19
N GLY A 42 10.32 -6.82 -4.41
CA GLY A 42 11.61 -6.34 -4.89
C GLY A 42 11.55 -4.87 -5.33
N THR A 43 10.82 -4.04 -4.58
CA THR A 43 10.77 -2.59 -4.84
C THR A 43 12.18 -2.02 -4.78
N HIS A 44 12.59 -1.33 -5.85
CA HIS A 44 13.94 -0.74 -5.92
C HIS A 44 14.05 0.51 -5.03
N GLU A 45 12.92 1.16 -4.80
CA GLU A 45 12.77 2.25 -3.85
C GLU A 45 12.29 1.69 -2.51
N GLU A 46 12.96 2.15 -1.44
CA GLU A 46 12.60 1.83 -0.06
C GLU A 46 11.23 2.48 0.24
N PRO A 47 10.21 1.69 0.67
CA PRO A 47 8.90 2.24 1.02
C PRO A 47 9.01 3.35 2.07
N GLN A 48 8.33 4.47 1.86
CA GLN A 48 8.35 5.58 2.81
C GLN A 48 7.28 5.38 3.89
N LEU A 49 7.71 5.29 5.14
CA LEU A 49 6.84 5.18 6.29
C LEU A 49 6.47 6.56 6.85
N VAL A 50 5.20 6.94 6.75
CA VAL A 50 4.66 8.23 7.21
C VAL A 50 3.71 7.99 8.38
N ARG A 51 3.95 8.63 9.52
CA ARG A 51 3.01 8.64 10.64
C ARG A 51 2.03 9.79 10.47
N ASP A 52 0.74 9.49 10.35
CA ASP A 52 -0.32 10.49 10.41
C ASP A 52 -1.00 10.43 11.78
N ALA A 53 -0.85 11.53 12.53
CA ALA A 53 -1.49 11.68 13.83
C ALA A 53 -2.89 12.24 13.61
N LEU A 54 -3.92 11.43 13.86
CA LEU A 54 -5.31 11.86 13.78
C LEU A 54 -5.51 13.04 14.73
N ALA A 55 -5.87 14.20 14.17
CA ALA A 55 -5.97 15.43 14.94
C ALA A 55 -7.19 15.39 15.87
N GLY A 56 -6.99 15.00 17.13
CA GLY A 56 -8.05 14.94 18.14
C GLY A 56 -7.52 14.71 19.56
N GLU A 57 -7.11 15.80 20.21
CA GLU A 57 -7.01 16.03 21.67
C GLU A 57 -6.60 14.85 22.59
N ASP A 58 -5.29 14.80 22.91
CA ASP A 58 -4.68 14.33 24.18
C ASP A 58 -4.64 12.83 24.55
N ASP A 59 -4.89 11.90 23.62
CA ASP A 59 -4.47 10.49 23.77
C ASP A 59 -3.66 10.08 22.54
N ALA A 60 -2.32 10.14 22.65
CA ALA A 60 -1.37 9.91 21.55
C ALA A 60 -1.28 8.43 21.10
N GLU A 61 -2.31 7.64 21.38
CA GLU A 61 -2.38 6.19 21.20
C GLU A 61 -3.00 5.79 19.84
N ASP A 62 -3.75 6.68 19.18
CA ASP A 62 -4.30 6.43 17.83
C ASP A 62 -3.51 7.22 16.78
N ALA A 63 -2.50 6.58 16.18
CA ALA A 63 -1.79 7.09 15.02
C ALA A 63 -1.77 6.05 13.92
N GLN A 64 -2.16 6.45 12.71
CA GLN A 64 -2.11 5.59 11.54
C GLN A 64 -0.73 5.69 10.87
N TRP A 65 -0.27 4.57 10.33
CA TRP A 65 1.00 4.49 9.62
C TRP A 65 0.72 4.26 8.14
N LEU A 66 1.15 5.21 7.31
CA LEU A 66 1.02 5.13 5.87
C LEU A 66 2.34 4.65 5.27
N LEU A 67 2.30 3.56 4.54
CA LEU A 67 3.40 3.03 3.75
C LEU A 67 3.23 3.47 2.30
N VAL A 68 4.06 4.40 1.87
CA VAL A 68 4.05 4.94 0.52
C VAL A 68 5.05 4.20 -0.34
N ILE A 69 4.58 3.64 -1.45
CA ILE A 69 5.35 2.82 -2.37
C ILE A 69 5.31 3.50 -3.74
N GLU A 70 6.48 3.89 -4.22
CA GLU A 70 6.66 4.49 -5.55
C GLU A 70 6.88 3.35 -6.55
N ASP A 71 5.94 3.20 -7.50
CA ASP A 71 6.01 2.21 -8.57
C ASP A 71 5.96 2.91 -9.95
N PRO A 72 7.04 3.62 -10.33
CA PRO A 72 7.10 4.35 -11.60
C PRO A 72 7.00 3.43 -12.83
N ASP A 73 7.21 2.12 -12.64
CA ASP A 73 7.20 1.10 -13.67
C ASP A 73 5.85 0.36 -13.76
N GLY A 74 4.89 0.64 -12.86
CA GLY A 74 3.55 0.04 -12.86
C GLY A 74 3.56 -1.48 -12.68
N ARG A 75 4.56 -2.04 -11.99
CA ARG A 75 4.72 -3.49 -11.79
C ARG A 75 3.88 -4.02 -10.64
N LEU A 76 3.54 -3.18 -9.68
CA LEU A 76 2.75 -3.57 -8.52
C LEU A 76 1.27 -3.53 -8.87
N SER A 77 0.59 -4.64 -8.61
CA SER A 77 -0.86 -4.71 -8.80
C SER A 77 -1.56 -4.11 -7.58
N ALA A 78 -2.38 -3.09 -7.79
CA ALA A 78 -3.19 -2.46 -6.74
C ALA A 78 -4.02 -3.49 -5.93
N ALA A 79 -4.53 -4.54 -6.59
CA ALA A 79 -5.28 -5.61 -5.94
C ALA A 79 -4.41 -6.54 -5.08
N GLU A 80 -3.14 -6.77 -5.45
CA GLU A 80 -2.22 -7.55 -4.62
C GLU A 80 -1.78 -6.76 -3.40
N LEU A 81 -1.55 -5.45 -3.56
CA LEU A 81 -1.25 -4.55 -2.45
C LEU A 81 -2.42 -4.39 -1.48
N ASP A 82 -3.65 -4.32 -1.98
CA ASP A 82 -4.85 -4.31 -1.14
C ASP A 82 -4.99 -5.60 -0.32
N ALA A 83 -4.83 -6.76 -0.98
CA ALA A 83 -4.84 -8.04 -0.30
C ALA A 83 -3.72 -8.13 0.75
N PHE A 84 -2.53 -7.63 0.44
CA PHE A 84 -1.40 -7.58 1.36
C PHE A 84 -1.68 -6.68 2.56
N ALA A 85 -2.17 -5.45 2.37
CA ALA A 85 -2.55 -4.57 3.46
C ALA A 85 -3.62 -5.21 4.35
N ALA A 86 -4.59 -5.93 3.78
CA ALA A 86 -5.58 -6.67 4.54
C ALA A 86 -4.98 -7.83 5.38
N GLU A 87 -3.83 -8.41 4.99
CA GLU A 87 -3.10 -9.37 5.84
C GLU A 87 -2.59 -8.71 7.14
N TRP A 88 -2.39 -7.39 7.12
CA TRP A 88 -1.91 -6.57 8.23
C TRP A 88 -3.03 -5.76 8.93
N ASP A 89 -4.29 -6.13 8.71
CA ASP A 89 -5.48 -5.41 9.22
C ASP A 89 -5.59 -3.95 8.70
N GLY A 90 -4.88 -3.65 7.61
CA GLY A 90 -4.89 -2.36 6.94
C GLY A 90 -5.68 -2.36 5.62
N TRP A 91 -5.60 -1.24 4.93
CA TRP A 91 -6.20 -1.06 3.60
C TRP A 91 -5.29 -0.24 2.70
N ARG A 92 -5.42 -0.41 1.38
CA ARG A 92 -4.76 0.49 0.42
C ARG A 92 -5.62 1.73 0.22
N GLU A 93 -5.00 2.91 0.26
CA GLU A 93 -5.65 4.16 -0.12
C GLU A 93 -5.60 4.35 -1.65
N GLU A 94 -6.74 4.76 -2.23
CA GLU A 94 -6.82 5.18 -3.63
C GLU A 94 -6.35 6.64 -3.75
N PRO A 95 -5.41 6.97 -4.65
CA PRO A 95 -4.93 8.33 -4.84
C PRO A 95 -5.99 9.27 -5.45
#